data_AF-A0A399U620-F1
#
_entry.id   AF-A0A399U620-F1
#
_cell.length_a   1.000
_cell.length_b   1.000
_cell.length_c   1.000
_cell.angle_alpha   90.00
_cell.angle_beta   90.00
_cell.angle_gamma   90.00
#
_symmetry.space_group_name_H-M   'P 1'
#
loop_
_entity.id
_entity.type
_entity.pdbx_description
1 polymer ?
#
loop_
_entity_poly.entity_id
_entity_poly.type
_entity_poly.pdbx_seq_one_letter_code
_entity_poly.pdbx_strand_id
1 'polypeptide(L)'
;AAFREDVTALGVKPATRHPRVVEFMADIIRFVEDLIEKGFAYESQGDVYFRVEKSHNYAKLANKTLEDLELGASGRTDEETARKENPVDFALWKSSKPGEISWDSPWGPGRPGWHIECSVMSTEILGDTIDIHGGGADLEFPHHTNEIAQSEAKTGKAFANYWMHNGFVNIDNVKMSKSLGNFITVHDALKTLDGQVLRFFFAT
;
A
#
# COMPACT_ATOMS: atom_id res chain seq x y z
N ALA A 1 20.83 -5.23 -1.16
CA ALA A 1 22.14 -4.56 -1.00
C ALA A 1 22.06 -3.18 -1.63
N ALA A 2 21.85 -3.10 -2.95
CA ALA A 2 21.68 -1.86 -3.73
C ALA A 2 20.85 -0.75 -3.06
N PHE A 3 19.60 -1.02 -2.64
CA PHE A 3 18.76 -0.01 -1.96
C PHE A 3 19.46 0.66 -0.76
N ARG A 4 20.13 -0.13 0.10
CA ARG A 4 20.81 0.39 1.29
C ARG A 4 22.04 1.19 0.93
N GLU A 5 22.78 0.78 -0.09
CA GLU A 5 23.95 1.51 -0.59
C GLU A 5 23.52 2.89 -1.11
N ASP A 6 22.50 2.92 -1.98
CA ASP A 6 21.96 4.14 -2.58
C ASP A 6 21.44 5.12 -1.52
N VAL A 7 20.59 4.67 -0.58
CA VAL A 7 20.04 5.58 0.45
C VAL A 7 21.10 6.07 1.45
N THR A 8 22.13 5.24 1.72
CA THR A 8 23.26 5.63 2.58
C THR A 8 24.11 6.71 1.90
N ALA A 9 24.35 6.60 0.59
CA ALA A 9 25.07 7.60 -0.18
C ALA A 9 24.35 8.97 -0.20
N LEU A 10 23.01 8.98 -0.15
CA LEU A 10 22.20 10.20 0.04
C LEU A 10 22.17 10.70 1.50
N GLY A 11 22.79 9.97 2.44
CA GLY A 11 22.82 10.27 3.86
C GLY A 11 21.48 10.06 4.59
N VAL A 12 20.58 9.25 4.04
CA VAL A 12 19.34 8.88 4.71
C VAL A 12 19.68 8.07 5.96
N LYS A 13 19.12 8.44 7.10
CA LYS A 13 19.37 7.72 8.35
C LYS A 13 18.71 6.33 8.29
N PRO A 14 19.35 5.28 8.81
CA PRO A 14 18.71 3.98 8.94
C PRO A 14 17.42 4.08 9.76
N ALA A 15 16.36 3.39 9.31
CA ALA A 15 15.15 3.25 10.09
C ALA A 15 15.40 2.39 11.33
N THR A 16 14.73 2.71 12.46
CA THR A 16 14.80 1.91 13.68
C THR A 16 14.38 0.45 13.44
N ARG A 17 13.36 0.26 12.60
CA ARG A 17 12.93 -1.06 12.11
C ARG A 17 12.75 -1.02 10.59
N HIS A 18 13.11 -2.12 9.95
CA HIS A 18 12.92 -2.33 8.51
C HIS A 18 12.26 -3.70 8.29
N PRO A 19 10.96 -3.84 8.63
CA PRO A 19 10.25 -5.12 8.55
C PRO A 19 10.15 -5.62 7.11
N ARG A 20 10.03 -6.94 6.94
CA ARG A 20 9.73 -7.56 5.65
C ARG A 20 8.41 -8.29 5.74
N VAL A 21 7.55 -8.14 4.73
CA VAL A 21 6.22 -8.78 4.68
C VAL A 21 6.27 -10.29 4.97
N VAL A 22 7.30 -10.98 4.48
CA VAL A 22 7.49 -12.43 4.67
C VAL A 22 7.63 -12.84 6.14
N GLU A 23 7.96 -11.90 7.03
CA GLU A 23 8.10 -12.12 8.47
C GLU A 23 6.76 -11.97 9.21
N PHE A 24 5.72 -11.45 8.54
CA PHE A 24 4.40 -11.13 9.11
C PHE A 24 3.25 -11.91 8.43
N MET A 25 3.55 -12.96 7.66
CA MET A 25 2.54 -13.70 6.90
C MET A 25 1.43 -14.28 7.79
N ALA A 26 1.78 -14.80 8.97
CA ALA A 26 0.81 -15.31 9.93
C ALA A 26 -0.06 -14.19 10.51
N ASP A 27 0.51 -13.01 10.78
CA ASP A 27 -0.21 -11.83 11.25
C ASP A 27 -1.18 -11.32 10.19
N ILE A 28 -0.76 -11.30 8.92
CA ILE A 28 -1.59 -10.88 7.80
C ILE A 28 -2.81 -11.80 7.66
N ILE A 29 -2.61 -13.12 7.69
CA ILE A 29 -3.70 -14.08 7.59
C ILE A 29 -4.70 -13.86 8.74
N ARG A 30 -4.23 -13.75 9.99
CA ARG A 30 -5.10 -13.45 11.14
C ARG A 30 -5.85 -12.13 11.00
N PHE A 31 -5.19 -11.08 10.52
CA PHE A 31 -5.83 -9.79 10.30
C PHE A 31 -6.97 -9.91 9.29
N VAL A 32 -6.76 -10.66 8.20
CA VAL A 32 -7.80 -10.89 7.19
C VAL A 32 -8.94 -11.74 7.76
N GLU A 33 -8.65 -12.77 8.57
CA GLU A 33 -9.68 -13.53 9.30
C GLU A 33 -10.53 -12.63 10.21
N ASP A 34 -9.91 -11.73 10.99
CA ASP A 34 -10.62 -10.76 11.84
C ASP A 34 -11.57 -9.86 11.02
N LEU A 35 -11.11 -9.40 9.85
CA LEU A 35 -11.93 -8.59 8.95
C LEU A 35 -13.10 -9.38 8.37
N ILE A 36 -12.91 -10.67 8.06
CA ILE A 36 -14.01 -11.55 7.62
C ILE A 36 -15.01 -11.75 8.76
N GLU A 37 -14.55 -12.04 9.98
CA GLU A 37 -15.42 -12.25 11.14
C GLU A 37 -16.27 -11.00 11.45
N LYS A 38 -15.68 -9.82 11.33
CA LYS A 38 -16.39 -8.53 11.47
C LYS A 38 -17.25 -8.17 10.25
N GLY A 39 -17.20 -9.00 9.21
CA GLY A 39 -17.92 -8.85 7.96
C GLY A 39 -17.45 -7.67 7.11
N PHE A 40 -16.25 -7.15 7.31
CA PHE A 40 -15.59 -6.17 6.44
C PHE A 40 -14.87 -6.84 5.26
N ALA A 41 -14.73 -8.15 5.25
CA ALA A 41 -14.10 -8.88 4.16
C ALA A 41 -14.85 -10.15 3.77
N TYR A 42 -14.58 -10.65 2.57
CA TYR A 42 -15.16 -11.90 2.07
C TYR A 42 -14.24 -12.63 1.11
N GLU A 43 -14.33 -13.96 1.16
CA GLU A 43 -13.69 -14.84 0.21
C GLU A 43 -14.54 -14.95 -1.07
N SER A 44 -13.85 -15.04 -2.20
CA SER A 44 -14.44 -15.29 -3.52
C SER A 44 -13.42 -15.97 -4.42
N GLN A 45 -13.60 -17.27 -4.64
CA GLN A 45 -12.77 -18.11 -5.52
C GLN A 45 -11.27 -18.11 -5.15
N GLY A 46 -10.95 -18.16 -3.86
CA GLY A 46 -9.60 -18.17 -3.28
C GLY A 46 -8.99 -16.78 -3.08
N ASP A 47 -9.61 -15.73 -3.63
CA ASP A 47 -9.26 -14.34 -3.32
C ASP A 47 -10.06 -13.88 -2.10
N VAL A 48 -9.53 -12.93 -1.33
CA VAL A 48 -10.28 -12.25 -0.26
C VAL A 48 -10.29 -10.76 -0.53
N TYR A 49 -11.48 -10.16 -0.48
CA TYR A 49 -11.71 -8.75 -0.76
C TYR A 49 -12.22 -8.00 0.47
N PHE A 50 -11.89 -6.72 0.57
CA PHE A 50 -12.43 -5.79 1.55
C PHE A 50 -13.69 -5.13 0.99
N ARG A 51 -14.76 -5.11 1.80
CA ARG A 51 -16.03 -4.43 1.50
C ARG A 51 -15.91 -2.94 1.79
N VAL A 52 -15.68 -2.16 0.74
CA VAL A 52 -15.48 -0.71 0.86
C VAL A 52 -16.71 -0.01 1.43
N GLU A 53 -17.92 -0.43 1.03
CA GLU A 53 -19.18 0.18 1.49
C GLU A 53 -19.37 0.15 3.01
N LYS A 54 -18.73 -0.81 3.70
CA LYS A 54 -18.81 -0.93 5.16
C LYS A 54 -17.88 0.05 5.88
N SER A 55 -16.89 0.60 5.19
CA SER A 55 -15.92 1.53 5.76
C SER A 55 -16.54 2.93 5.90
N HIS A 56 -16.56 3.44 7.13
CA HIS A 56 -17.02 4.81 7.37
C HIS A 56 -16.03 5.83 6.80
N ASN A 57 -16.54 6.86 6.10
CA ASN A 57 -15.74 7.93 5.48
C ASN A 57 -14.60 7.43 4.58
N TYR A 58 -14.82 6.33 3.85
CA TYR A 58 -13.83 5.83 2.90
C TYR A 58 -13.41 6.91 1.89
N ALA A 59 -12.11 6.95 1.59
CA ALA A 59 -11.47 7.94 0.70
C ALA A 59 -11.49 9.41 1.16
N LYS A 60 -11.85 9.67 2.43
CA LYS A 60 -11.75 11.02 3.03
C LYS A 60 -10.34 11.60 2.95
N LEU A 61 -9.30 10.77 3.15
CA LEU A 61 -7.90 11.21 3.05
C LEU A 61 -7.63 11.85 1.67
N ALA A 62 -8.08 11.18 0.61
CA ALA A 62 -7.90 11.61 -0.78
C ALA A 62 -8.89 12.68 -1.25
N ASN A 63 -9.75 13.18 -0.36
CA ASN A 63 -10.87 14.08 -0.68
C ASN A 63 -11.73 13.58 -1.86
N LYS A 64 -12.06 12.28 -1.83
CA LYS A 64 -12.91 11.61 -2.84
C LYS A 64 -14.16 11.03 -2.19
N THR A 65 -15.22 10.87 -2.99
CA THR A 65 -16.45 10.18 -2.58
C THR A 65 -16.51 8.76 -3.15
N LEU A 66 -17.34 7.89 -2.58
CA LEU A 66 -17.58 6.55 -3.15
C LEU A 66 -18.14 6.63 -4.57
N GLU A 67 -19.04 7.59 -4.84
CA GLU A 67 -19.61 7.83 -6.16
C GLU A 67 -18.53 8.12 -7.22
N ASP A 68 -17.53 8.96 -6.89
CA ASP A 68 -16.40 9.22 -7.79
C ASP A 68 -15.62 7.94 -8.15
N LEU A 69 -15.50 7.02 -7.20
CA LEU A 69 -14.76 5.78 -7.37
C LEU A 69 -15.54 4.76 -8.18
N GLU A 70 -16.85 4.65 -7.95
CA GLU A 70 -17.74 3.77 -8.70
C GLU A 70 -17.80 4.19 -10.17
N LEU A 71 -17.91 5.49 -10.45
CA LEU A 71 -17.86 6.02 -11.81
C LEU A 71 -16.53 5.64 -12.51
N GLY A 72 -15.40 5.75 -11.81
CA GLY A 72 -14.09 5.35 -12.32
C GLY A 72 -13.92 3.83 -12.50
N ALA A 73 -14.63 3.02 -11.72
CA ALA A 73 -14.58 1.56 -11.79
C ALA A 73 -15.54 0.97 -12.84
N SER A 74 -16.62 1.70 -13.19
CA SER A 74 -17.71 1.24 -14.06
C SER A 74 -17.29 0.77 -15.47
N GLY A 75 -16.09 1.10 -15.93
CA GLY A 75 -15.54 0.65 -17.22
C GLY A 75 -14.70 -0.63 -17.18
N ARG A 76 -14.50 -1.25 -16.01
CA ARG A 76 -13.69 -2.47 -15.86
C ARG A 76 -14.58 -3.71 -16.02
N THR A 77 -14.29 -4.54 -17.01
CA THR A 77 -15.03 -5.77 -17.31
C THR A 77 -14.13 -7.00 -17.28
N ASP A 78 -13.11 -7.00 -16.43
CA ASP A 78 -12.21 -8.13 -16.28
C ASP A 78 -12.80 -9.22 -15.37
N GLU A 79 -12.21 -10.42 -15.43
CA GLU A 79 -12.60 -11.56 -14.60
C GLU A 79 -12.51 -11.25 -13.10
N GLU A 80 -11.64 -10.32 -12.70
CA GLU A 80 -11.51 -9.90 -11.31
C GLU A 80 -12.76 -9.15 -10.83
N THR A 81 -13.33 -8.29 -11.67
CA THR A 81 -14.53 -7.52 -11.35
C THR A 81 -15.72 -8.45 -11.08
N ALA A 82 -15.84 -9.57 -11.80
CA ALA A 82 -16.89 -10.56 -11.58
C ALA A 82 -16.79 -11.31 -10.24
N ARG A 83 -15.63 -11.27 -9.56
CA ARG A 83 -15.43 -11.88 -8.23
C ARG A 83 -15.79 -10.95 -7.08
N LYS A 84 -16.01 -9.67 -7.36
CA LYS A 84 -16.27 -8.65 -6.32
C LYS A 84 -17.77 -8.45 -6.10
N GLU A 85 -18.17 -8.19 -4.86
CA GLU A 85 -19.53 -7.75 -4.53
C GLU A 85 -19.76 -6.32 -5.01
N ASN A 86 -18.76 -5.43 -4.85
CA ASN A 86 -18.75 -4.08 -5.40
C ASN A 86 -17.47 -3.82 -6.26
N PRO A 87 -17.56 -3.14 -7.43
CA PRO A 87 -16.42 -2.77 -8.26
C PRO A 87 -15.27 -2.04 -7.54
N VAL A 88 -15.56 -1.30 -6.46
CA VAL A 88 -14.55 -0.57 -5.69
C VAL A 88 -13.86 -1.40 -4.62
N ASP A 89 -14.34 -2.62 -4.35
CA ASP A 89 -13.71 -3.55 -3.40
C ASP A 89 -12.29 -3.91 -3.84
N PHE A 90 -11.39 -4.05 -2.87
CA PHE A 90 -9.97 -4.30 -3.14
C PHE A 90 -9.49 -5.55 -2.42
N ALA A 91 -8.47 -6.19 -3.00
CA ALA A 91 -7.99 -7.46 -2.47
C ALA A 91 -7.15 -7.29 -1.20
N LEU A 92 -7.47 -8.11 -0.21
CA LEU A 92 -6.68 -8.38 0.99
C LEU A 92 -5.77 -9.59 0.79
N TRP A 93 -6.26 -10.59 0.05
CA TRP A 93 -5.54 -11.80 -0.30
C TRP A 93 -5.82 -12.16 -1.76
N LYS A 94 -4.80 -12.63 -2.48
CA LYS A 94 -4.91 -13.09 -3.86
C LYS A 94 -4.44 -14.53 -3.97
N SER A 95 -5.31 -15.40 -4.47
CA SER A 95 -4.95 -16.74 -4.92
C SER A 95 -3.79 -16.66 -5.93
N SER A 96 -2.87 -17.61 -5.83
CA SER A 96 -1.69 -17.66 -6.71
C SER A 96 -1.85 -18.72 -7.79
N LYS A 97 -1.33 -18.41 -8.98
CA LYS A 97 -1.28 -19.39 -10.08
C LYS A 97 -0.16 -20.41 -9.81
N PRO A 98 -0.26 -21.64 -10.37
CA PRO A 98 0.81 -22.62 -10.25
C PRO A 98 2.16 -22.06 -10.71
N GLY A 99 3.19 -22.21 -9.87
CA GLY A 99 4.54 -21.73 -10.14
C GLY A 99 4.82 -20.29 -9.68
N GLU A 100 3.82 -19.55 -9.21
CA GLU A 100 4.02 -18.28 -8.52
C GLU A 100 4.43 -18.50 -7.06
N ILE A 101 5.11 -17.51 -6.46
CA ILE A 101 5.41 -17.52 -5.03
C ILE A 101 4.09 -17.38 -4.27
N SER A 102 3.87 -18.28 -3.31
CA SER A 102 2.65 -18.33 -2.51
C SER A 102 2.93 -18.81 -1.08
N TRP A 103 1.95 -18.58 -0.21
CA TRP A 103 1.88 -19.04 1.16
C TRP A 103 0.56 -19.74 1.39
N ASP A 104 0.56 -20.74 2.27
CA ASP A 104 -0.65 -21.43 2.68
C ASP A 104 -1.54 -20.51 3.53
N SER A 105 -2.85 -20.57 3.29
CA SER A 105 -3.86 -19.82 4.02
C SER A 105 -5.18 -20.60 4.09
N PRO A 106 -6.14 -20.19 4.94
CA PRO A 106 -7.48 -20.78 4.98
C PRO A 106 -8.23 -20.72 3.65
N TRP A 107 -7.85 -19.80 2.76
CA TRP A 107 -8.47 -19.59 1.44
C TRP A 107 -7.66 -20.24 0.31
N GLY A 108 -6.72 -21.12 0.65
CA GLY A 108 -5.80 -21.76 -0.29
C GLY A 108 -4.49 -20.98 -0.52
N PRO A 109 -3.59 -21.51 -1.37
CA PRO A 109 -2.30 -20.90 -1.61
C PRO A 109 -2.44 -19.55 -2.30
N GLY A 110 -1.82 -18.53 -1.73
CA GLY A 110 -1.92 -17.17 -2.24
C GLY A 110 -0.85 -16.23 -1.73
N ARG A 111 -1.09 -14.93 -1.88
CA ARG A 111 -0.21 -13.85 -1.46
C ARG A 111 -1.04 -12.69 -0.91
N PRO A 112 -0.45 -11.87 -0.04
CA PRO A 112 -1.15 -10.71 0.48
C PRO A 112 -1.43 -9.70 -0.63
N GLY A 113 -2.53 -8.95 -0.49
CA GLY A 113 -2.76 -7.75 -1.28
C GLY A 113 -1.79 -6.64 -0.86
N TRP A 114 -1.43 -5.76 -1.79
CA TRP A 114 -0.42 -4.71 -1.53
C TRP A 114 -0.71 -3.86 -0.28
N HIS A 115 -1.97 -3.53 -0.01
CA HIS A 115 -2.35 -2.62 1.07
C HIS A 115 -2.30 -3.27 2.46
N ILE A 116 -2.65 -4.56 2.58
CA ILE A 116 -2.78 -5.21 3.90
C ILE A 116 -1.43 -5.37 4.60
N GLU A 117 -0.35 -5.41 3.82
CA GLU A 117 1.02 -5.53 4.34
C GLU A 117 1.35 -4.37 5.30
N CYS A 118 1.10 -3.13 4.87
CA CYS A 118 1.42 -1.94 5.65
C CYS A 118 0.53 -1.78 6.88
N SER A 119 -0.79 -2.05 6.76
CA SER A 119 -1.73 -2.06 7.89
C SER A 119 -1.31 -3.03 8.99
N VAL A 120 -0.92 -4.25 8.62
CA VAL A 120 -0.50 -5.28 9.58
C VAL A 120 0.84 -4.90 10.20
N MET A 121 1.87 -4.64 9.39
CA MET A 121 3.21 -4.38 9.92
C MET A 121 3.25 -3.12 10.80
N SER A 122 2.52 -2.07 10.44
CA SER A 122 2.47 -0.85 11.25
C SER A 122 1.77 -1.08 12.59
N THR A 123 0.59 -1.70 12.59
CA THR A 123 -0.17 -1.94 13.83
C THR A 123 0.51 -2.92 14.77
N GLU A 124 1.16 -3.96 14.26
CA GLU A 124 1.93 -4.92 15.07
C GLU A 124 3.20 -4.31 15.69
N ILE A 125 3.82 -3.32 15.03
CA ILE A 125 5.09 -2.73 15.49
C ILE A 125 4.86 -1.49 16.35
N LEU A 126 3.88 -0.66 15.99
CA LEU A 126 3.69 0.69 16.53
C LEU A 126 2.40 0.84 17.34
N GLY A 127 1.50 -0.14 17.27
CA GLY A 127 0.19 -0.14 17.92
C GLY A 127 -0.95 0.30 17.02
N ASP A 128 -2.18 0.16 17.51
CA ASP A 128 -3.41 0.38 16.73
C ASP A 128 -3.60 1.83 16.21
N THR A 129 -2.99 2.80 16.89
CA THR A 129 -3.01 4.22 16.49
C THR A 129 -1.58 4.75 16.51
N ILE A 130 -1.13 5.29 15.39
CA ILE A 130 0.21 5.86 15.24
C ILE A 130 0.18 7.38 15.13
N ASP A 131 1.29 8.03 15.44
CA ASP A 131 1.36 9.49 15.39
C ASP A 131 1.41 10.00 13.94
N ILE A 132 2.36 9.51 13.15
CA ILE A 132 2.62 10.00 11.79
C ILE A 132 2.72 8.81 10.83
N HIS A 133 1.91 8.84 9.77
CA HIS A 133 2.04 7.95 8.62
C HIS A 133 2.44 8.77 7.38
N GLY A 134 3.47 8.34 6.66
CA GLY A 134 4.00 9.09 5.52
C GLY A 134 4.28 8.27 4.28
N GLY A 135 4.34 8.93 3.13
CA GLY A 135 4.62 8.31 1.82
C GLY A 135 4.64 9.31 0.67
N GLY A 136 4.79 8.83 -0.56
CA GLY A 136 4.65 9.67 -1.75
C GLY A 136 3.19 10.08 -1.98
N ALA A 137 2.94 11.22 -2.64
CA ALA A 137 1.59 11.68 -2.96
C ALA A 137 0.76 10.67 -3.78
N ASP A 138 1.40 9.80 -4.57
CA ASP A 138 0.73 8.70 -5.27
C ASP A 138 0.19 7.60 -4.34
N LEU A 139 0.67 7.52 -3.09
CA LEU A 139 0.18 6.54 -2.12
C LEU A 139 -1.07 7.00 -1.38
N GLU A 140 -1.42 8.30 -1.42
CA GLU A 140 -2.65 8.83 -0.81
C GLU A 140 -3.90 8.04 -1.24
N PHE A 141 -3.98 7.76 -2.54
CA PHE A 141 -5.02 6.91 -3.11
C PHE A 141 -4.46 5.95 -4.18
N PRO A 142 -4.79 4.64 -4.11
CA PRO A 142 -5.67 4.02 -3.12
C PRO A 142 -4.94 3.56 -1.85
N HIS A 143 -3.61 3.60 -1.80
CA HIS A 143 -2.83 2.82 -0.82
C HIS A 143 -3.14 3.19 0.64
N HIS A 144 -2.84 4.42 1.06
CA HIS A 144 -3.08 4.91 2.42
C HIS A 144 -4.56 4.95 2.77
N THR A 145 -5.42 5.25 1.79
CA THR A 145 -6.88 5.17 1.95
C THR A 145 -7.33 3.75 2.35
N ASN A 146 -6.77 2.73 1.71
CA ASN A 146 -7.07 1.34 2.01
C ASN A 146 -6.47 0.90 3.36
N GLU A 147 -5.31 1.43 3.72
CA GLU A 147 -4.69 1.14 5.03
C GLU A 147 -5.54 1.67 6.19
N ILE A 148 -6.09 2.89 6.05
CA ILE A 148 -7.06 3.44 7.00
C ILE A 148 -8.25 2.48 7.10
N ALA A 149 -8.89 2.15 5.97
CA ALA A 149 -10.09 1.32 5.95
C ALA A 149 -9.85 -0.04 6.64
N GLN A 150 -8.74 -0.71 6.35
CA GLN A 150 -8.36 -2.00 6.95
C GLN A 150 -8.09 -1.87 8.46
N SER A 151 -7.27 -0.89 8.84
CA SER A 151 -6.80 -0.72 10.22
C SER A 151 -7.92 -0.27 11.15
N GLU A 152 -8.75 0.66 10.72
CA GLU A 152 -9.89 1.14 11.52
C GLU A 152 -11.00 0.09 11.59
N ALA A 153 -11.23 -0.69 10.51
CA ALA A 153 -12.18 -1.81 10.55
C ALA A 153 -11.74 -2.92 11.52
N LYS A 154 -10.44 -3.25 11.57
CA LYS A 154 -9.93 -4.23 12.55
C LYS A 154 -9.94 -3.67 13.97
N THR A 155 -9.48 -2.45 14.19
CA THR A 155 -9.17 -1.97 15.55
C THR A 155 -10.33 -1.19 16.19
N GLY A 156 -11.21 -0.60 15.38
CA GLY A 156 -12.22 0.36 15.83
C GLY A 156 -11.64 1.70 16.31
N LYS A 157 -10.35 1.97 16.04
CA LYS A 157 -9.63 3.18 16.43
C LYS A 157 -9.16 3.94 15.20
N ALA A 158 -8.90 5.23 15.35
CA ALA A 158 -8.25 6.02 14.30
C ALA A 158 -6.85 5.45 14.01
N PHE A 159 -6.51 5.24 12.74
CA PHE A 159 -5.23 4.59 12.39
C PHE A 159 -4.02 5.51 12.62
N ALA A 160 -4.07 6.76 12.14
CA ALA A 160 -2.97 7.71 12.28
C ALA A 160 -3.48 9.12 12.60
N ASN A 161 -2.76 9.84 13.46
CA ASN A 161 -3.10 11.23 13.82
C ASN A 161 -2.73 12.23 12.70
N TYR A 162 -1.61 12.00 12.02
CA TYR A 162 -1.11 12.87 10.96
C TYR A 162 -0.68 12.07 9.72
N TRP A 163 -1.05 12.59 8.56
CA TRP A 163 -0.64 12.07 7.25
C TRP A 163 0.32 13.05 6.57
N MET A 164 1.45 12.55 6.08
CA MET A 164 2.47 13.36 5.43
C MET A 164 2.84 12.80 4.05
N HIS A 165 2.53 13.56 2.99
CA HIS A 165 2.79 13.15 1.62
C HIS A 165 3.82 14.05 0.94
N ASN A 166 4.89 13.46 0.39
CA ASN A 166 5.87 14.21 -0.41
C ASN A 166 5.42 14.34 -1.87
N GLY A 167 5.77 15.46 -2.50
CA GLY A 167 5.47 15.73 -3.91
C GLY A 167 6.22 14.83 -4.89
N PHE A 168 5.82 14.90 -6.17
CA PHE A 168 6.44 14.18 -7.26
C PHE A 168 7.78 14.80 -7.69
N VAL A 169 8.69 13.95 -8.15
CA VAL A 169 9.90 14.38 -8.87
C VAL A 169 9.59 14.46 -10.36
N ASN A 170 9.86 15.61 -10.96
CA ASN A 170 9.64 15.88 -12.37
C ASN A 170 10.97 16.02 -13.13
N ILE A 171 11.01 15.52 -14.36
CA ILE A 171 12.06 15.82 -15.35
C ILE A 171 11.39 16.58 -16.49
N ASP A 172 11.90 17.76 -16.83
CA ASP A 172 11.34 18.63 -17.88
C ASP A 172 9.84 18.91 -17.70
N ASN A 173 9.41 19.16 -16.46
CA ASN A 173 8.01 19.32 -16.05
C ASN A 173 7.10 18.11 -16.30
N VAL A 174 7.67 16.95 -16.62
CA VAL A 174 6.96 15.68 -16.76
C VAL A 174 7.26 14.81 -15.55
N LYS A 175 6.22 14.25 -14.93
CA LYS A 175 6.37 13.30 -13.82
C LYS A 175 7.30 12.16 -14.24
N MET A 176 8.26 11.84 -13.38
CA MET A 176 9.12 10.67 -13.58
C MET A 176 8.29 9.38 -13.48
N SER A 177 8.37 8.52 -14.49
CA SER A 177 7.72 7.20 -14.45
C SER A 177 8.49 6.16 -15.26
N LYS A 178 8.38 4.90 -14.85
CA LYS A 178 8.96 3.78 -15.61
C LYS A 178 8.32 3.63 -16.99
N SER A 179 7.03 3.91 -17.13
CA SER A 179 6.30 3.76 -18.39
C SER A 179 6.70 4.79 -19.45
N LEU A 180 7.10 5.99 -19.04
CA LEU A 180 7.62 7.01 -19.95
C LEU A 180 9.11 6.85 -20.26
N GLY A 181 9.80 5.94 -19.56
CA GLY A 181 11.26 5.74 -19.70
C GLY A 181 12.08 6.95 -19.25
N ASN A 182 11.46 7.97 -18.64
CA ASN A 182 12.09 9.23 -18.24
C ASN A 182 12.59 9.18 -16.78
N PHE A 183 13.05 8.02 -16.31
CA PHE A 183 13.51 7.86 -14.95
C PHE A 183 15.03 7.72 -14.87
N ILE A 184 15.59 8.20 -13.78
CA ILE A 184 17.00 8.07 -13.44
C ILE A 184 17.05 7.36 -12.10
N THR A 185 17.82 6.29 -12.00
CA THR A 185 18.02 5.62 -10.70
C THR A 185 18.97 6.44 -9.83
N VAL A 186 18.82 6.36 -8.52
CA VAL A 186 19.78 6.96 -7.58
C VAL A 186 21.18 6.42 -7.87
N HIS A 187 21.29 5.10 -8.08
CA HIS A 187 22.54 4.44 -8.45
C HIS A 187 23.22 5.06 -9.68
N ASP A 188 22.46 5.38 -10.73
CA ASP A 188 23.01 6.01 -11.94
C ASP A 188 23.36 7.48 -11.74
N ALA A 189 22.53 8.23 -11.00
CA ALA A 189 22.82 9.63 -10.66
C ALA A 189 24.12 9.77 -9.84
N LEU A 190 24.36 8.83 -8.91
CA LEU A 190 25.57 8.82 -8.07
C LEU A 190 26.87 8.54 -8.86
N LYS A 191 26.78 8.07 -10.11
CA LYS A 191 27.97 7.89 -10.97
C LYS A 191 28.50 9.23 -11.48
N THR A 192 27.67 10.27 -11.50
CA THR A 192 28.02 11.58 -12.08
C THR A 192 27.89 12.73 -11.08
N LEU A 193 27.12 12.56 -10.00
CA LEU A 193 26.87 13.58 -8.98
C LEU A 193 27.15 13.04 -7.58
N ASP A 194 27.73 13.89 -6.73
CA ASP A 194 27.91 13.58 -5.31
C ASP A 194 26.56 13.47 -4.58
N GLY A 195 26.45 12.51 -3.66
CA GLY A 195 25.21 12.25 -2.92
C GLY A 195 24.75 13.42 -2.05
N GLN A 196 25.66 14.23 -1.51
CA GLN A 196 25.30 15.45 -0.76
C GLN A 196 24.76 16.53 -1.68
N VAL A 197 25.27 16.65 -2.90
CA VAL A 197 24.75 17.58 -3.91
C VAL A 197 23.32 17.19 -4.32
N LEU A 198 23.10 15.90 -4.59
CA LEU A 198 21.74 15.39 -4.87
C LEU A 198 20.80 15.63 -3.69
N ARG A 199 21.25 15.36 -2.46
CA ARG A 199 20.47 15.62 -1.25
C ARG A 199 20.12 17.09 -1.10
N PHE A 200 21.09 17.98 -1.31
CA PHE A 200 20.88 19.42 -1.22
C PHE A 200 19.81 19.87 -2.22
N PHE A 201 19.89 19.40 -3.47
CA PHE A 201 18.89 19.67 -4.50
C PHE A 201 17.46 19.28 -4.08
N PHE A 202 17.27 18.14 -3.42
CA PHE A 202 15.94 17.71 -2.96
C PHE A 202 15.45 18.42 -1.69
N ALA A 203 16.32 19.11 -0.95
CA ALA A 203 15.99 19.76 0.31
C ALA A 203 15.68 21.27 0.15
N THR A 204 15.80 21.81 -1.06
CA THR A 204 15.59 23.23 -1.42
C THR A 204 14.47 23.38 -2.42
#